data_AF-A0A212CXX8-F1
#
_entry.id   AF-A0A212CXX8-F1
#
_cell.length_a   1.000
_cell.length_b   1.000
_cell.length_c   1.000
_cell.angle_alpha   90.00
_cell.angle_beta   90.00
_cell.angle_gamma   90.00
#
_symmetry.space_group_name_H-M   'P 1'
#
loop_
_entity.id
_entity.type
_entity.pdbx_description
1 polymer ?
#
loop_
_entity_poly.entity_id
_entity_poly.type
_entity_poly.pdbx_seq_one_letter_code
_entity_poly.pdbx_strand_id
1 'polypeptide(L)'
;FSKEISSGLVEIISPPESYYPDLTNLKETFGDSKERVRWRTKQNLDYCFLMMYAQEKGTYYIQLEDDIIVKQNYFNTIKNFALQLSSEEWMILEFSQLGF
;
A
#
# COMPACT_ATOMS: atom_id res chain seq x y z
N PHE A 1 12.69 -2.64 17.08
CA PHE A 1 11.55 -3.42 16.57
C PHE A 1 11.53 -4.89 17.00
N SER A 2 12.56 -5.47 17.64
CA SER A 2 12.54 -6.90 17.99
C SER A 2 11.37 -7.32 18.88
N LYS A 3 10.93 -6.43 19.80
CA LYS A 3 9.76 -6.68 20.66
C LYS A 3 8.47 -6.67 19.85
N GLU A 4 8.32 -5.68 18.98
CA GLU A 4 7.14 -5.48 18.13
C GLU A 4 7.00 -6.60 17.09
N ILE A 5 8.12 -7.07 16.54
CA ILE A 5 8.18 -8.23 15.65
C ILE A 5 7.79 -9.50 16.42
N SER A 6 8.39 -9.73 17.58
CA SER A 6 8.09 -10.90 18.41
C SER A 6 6.64 -10.92 18.89
N SER A 7 6.01 -9.76 19.11
CA SER A 7 4.61 -9.66 19.51
C SER A 7 3.63 -9.74 18.34
N GLY A 8 4.09 -9.77 17.09
CA GLY A 8 3.25 -9.69 15.90
C GLY A 8 2.64 -8.31 15.65
N LEU A 9 3.13 -7.26 16.32
CA LEU A 9 2.71 -5.88 16.04
C LEU A 9 3.31 -5.38 14.72
N VAL A 10 4.53 -5.80 14.42
CA VAL A 10 5.20 -5.55 13.13
C VAL A 10 5.45 -6.88 12.46
N GLU A 11 4.91 -7.05 11.26
CA GLU A 11 5.13 -8.23 10.44
C GLU A 11 6.04 -7.87 9.26
N ILE A 12 7.06 -8.69 9.01
CA ILE A 12 7.94 -8.53 7.86
C ILE A 12 7.62 -9.67 6.89
N ILE A 13 7.20 -9.31 5.69
CA ILE A 13 6.87 -10.25 4.63
C ILE A 13 7.73 -9.96 3.40
N SER A 14 7.93 -10.99 2.57
CA SER A 14 8.59 -10.85 1.29
C SER A 14 7.86 -11.72 0.26
N PRO A 15 7.49 -11.17 -0.91
CA PRO A 15 6.95 -12.00 -1.98
C PRO A 15 8.02 -13.00 -2.44
N PRO A 16 7.65 -14.26 -2.71
CA PRO A 16 8.58 -15.20 -3.33
C PRO A 16 8.96 -14.72 -4.73
N GLU A 17 10.16 -15.05 -5.23
CA GLU A 17 10.60 -14.61 -6.56
C GLU A 17 9.62 -15.00 -7.67
N SER A 18 8.97 -16.15 -7.55
CA SER A 18 7.96 -16.65 -8.50
C SER A 18 6.67 -15.82 -8.56
N TYR A 19 6.47 -14.89 -7.62
CA TYR A 19 5.35 -13.96 -7.65
C TYR A 19 5.51 -12.91 -8.77
N TYR A 20 6.74 -12.54 -9.07
CA TYR A 20 7.01 -11.50 -10.06
C TYR A 20 7.00 -12.09 -11.49
N PRO A 21 6.35 -11.43 -12.45
CA PRO A 21 6.47 -11.80 -13.85
C PRO A 21 7.85 -11.41 -14.40
N ASP A 22 8.10 -11.72 -15.68
CA ASP A 22 9.28 -11.20 -16.36
C ASP A 22 9.19 -9.66 -16.51
N LEU A 23 10.11 -8.96 -15.84
CA LEU A 23 10.19 -7.50 -15.84
C LEU A 23 11.21 -6.96 -16.85
N THR A 24 11.72 -7.77 -17.77
CA THR A 24 12.73 -7.35 -18.75
C THR A 24 12.15 -6.61 -19.94
N ASN A 25 10.91 -6.93 -20.33
CA ASN A 25 10.25 -6.39 -21.53
C ASN A 25 9.04 -5.51 -21.17
N LEU A 26 9.25 -4.54 -20.28
CA LEU A 26 8.22 -3.60 -19.87
C LEU A 26 8.10 -2.46 -20.87
N LYS A 27 6.86 -2.01 -21.11
CA LYS A 27 6.58 -0.85 -21.94
C LYS A 27 7.09 0.42 -21.24
N GLU A 28 7.91 1.20 -21.94
CA GLU A 28 8.33 2.52 -21.46
C GLU A 28 7.12 3.48 -21.44
N THR A 29 6.97 4.19 -20.33
CA THR A 29 5.88 5.13 -20.09
C THR A 29 6.42 6.39 -19.45
N PHE A 30 5.76 7.52 -19.64
CA PHE A 30 6.09 8.81 -19.00
C PHE A 30 7.53 9.31 -19.25
N GLY A 31 8.22 8.81 -20.29
CA GLY A 31 9.61 9.16 -20.57
C GLY A 31 10.63 8.60 -19.55
N ASP A 32 10.21 7.64 -18.73
CA ASP A 32 11.08 7.01 -17.72
C ASP A 32 12.11 6.08 -18.38
N SER A 33 13.29 5.98 -17.75
CA SER A 33 14.29 4.96 -18.13
C SER A 33 13.74 3.55 -17.86
N LYS A 34 14.28 2.54 -18.56
CA LYS A 34 13.91 1.13 -18.35
C LYS A 34 14.05 0.69 -16.88
N GLU A 35 15.08 1.17 -16.20
CA GLU A 35 15.33 0.87 -14.79
C GLU A 35 14.23 1.45 -13.91
N ARG A 36 13.82 2.70 -14.18
CA ARG A 36 12.75 3.37 -13.43
C ARG A 36 11.39 2.73 -13.70
N VAL A 37 11.10 2.36 -14.95
CA VAL A 37 9.90 1.59 -15.32
C VAL A 37 9.87 0.27 -14.56
N ARG A 38 10.98 -0.50 -14.58
CA ARG A 38 11.10 -1.75 -13.83
C ARG A 38 10.89 -1.58 -12.33
N TRP A 39 11.49 -0.54 -11.74
CA TRP A 39 11.33 -0.24 -10.31
C TRP A 39 9.88 0.07 -9.95
N ARG A 40 9.19 0.93 -10.72
CA ARG A 40 7.78 1.27 -10.46
C ARG A 40 6.84 0.08 -10.68
N THR A 41 7.09 -0.74 -11.71
CA THR A 41 6.29 -1.96 -11.93
C THR A 41 6.48 -2.95 -10.79
N LYS A 42 7.71 -3.15 -10.31
CA LYS A 42 7.96 -4.00 -9.13
C LYS A 42 7.23 -3.45 -7.90
N GLN A 43 7.32 -2.15 -7.64
CA GLN A 43 6.66 -1.51 -6.50
C GLN A 43 5.15 -1.71 -6.52
N ASN A 44 4.50 -1.55 -7.68
CA ASN A 44 3.07 -1.83 -7.80
C ASN A 44 2.72 -3.29 -7.45
N LEU A 45 3.54 -4.25 -7.86
CA LEU A 45 3.36 -5.65 -7.49
C LEU A 45 3.59 -5.88 -6.00
N ASP A 46 4.57 -5.20 -5.40
CA ASP A 46 4.81 -5.26 -3.95
C ASP A 46 3.58 -4.75 -3.17
N TYR A 47 2.94 -3.68 -3.64
CA TYR A 47 1.67 -3.18 -3.06
C TYR A 47 0.52 -4.19 -3.23
N CYS A 48 0.35 -4.78 -4.41
CA CYS A 48 -0.66 -5.82 -4.60
C CYS A 48 -0.46 -7.01 -3.66
N PHE A 49 0.78 -7.46 -3.47
CA PHE A 49 1.10 -8.53 -2.54
C PHE A 49 0.75 -8.17 -1.10
N LEU A 50 1.11 -6.95 -0.67
CA LEU A 50 0.80 -6.46 0.67
C LEU A 50 -0.72 -6.35 0.91
N MET A 51 -1.48 -5.86 -0.07
CA MET A 51 -2.95 -5.81 0.01
C MET A 51 -3.56 -7.20 0.13
N MET A 52 -3.10 -8.18 -0.67
CA MET A 52 -3.56 -9.57 -0.56
C MET A 52 -3.24 -10.18 0.81
N TYR A 53 -2.03 -9.92 1.33
CA TYR A 53 -1.64 -10.38 2.67
C TYR A 53 -2.52 -9.78 3.77
N ALA A 54 -2.87 -8.50 3.65
CA ALA A 54 -3.66 -7.78 4.63
C ALA A 54 -5.17 -8.06 4.54
N GLN A 55 -5.65 -8.64 3.43
CA GLN A 55 -7.07 -8.80 3.14
C GLN A 55 -7.84 -9.55 4.24
N GLU A 56 -7.26 -10.60 4.81
CA GLU A 56 -7.90 -11.37 5.89
C GLU A 56 -7.72 -10.74 7.28
N LYS A 57 -6.92 -9.68 7.42
CA LYS A 57 -6.52 -9.09 8.70
C LYS A 57 -7.37 -7.90 9.14
N GLY A 58 -8.18 -7.34 8.24
CA GLY A 58 -8.99 -6.17 8.56
C GLY A 58 -10.06 -5.86 7.53
N THR A 59 -11.07 -5.10 7.95
CA THR A 59 -12.13 -4.60 7.06
C THR A 59 -11.65 -3.48 6.15
N TYR A 60 -10.66 -2.71 6.62
CA TYR A 60 -10.10 -1.57 5.90
C TYR A 60 -8.58 -1.70 5.82
N TYR A 61 -8.02 -1.30 4.69
CA TYR A 61 -6.59 -1.22 4.45
C TYR A 61 -6.20 0.26 4.30
N ILE A 62 -5.15 0.68 4.99
CA ILE A 62 -4.56 2.01 4.86
C ILE A 62 -3.09 1.83 4.53
N GLN A 63 -2.66 2.40 3.40
CA GLN A 63 -1.26 2.50 3.01
C GLN A 63 -0.75 3.91 3.33
N LEU A 64 0.41 4.00 3.96
CA LEU A 64 1.07 5.24 4.37
C LEU A 64 2.54 5.17 3.96
N GLU A 65 3.09 6.29 3.49
CA GLU A 65 4.54 6.44 3.35
C GLU A 65 5.20 6.54 4.74
N ASP A 66 6.49 6.21 4.80
CA ASP A 66 7.26 6.22 6.04
C ASP A 66 7.62 7.64 6.53
N ASP A 67 7.56 8.64 5.65
CA ASP A 67 7.96 10.02 5.91
C ASP A 67 6.79 11.01 6.11
N ILE A 68 5.57 10.51 6.36
CA ILE A 68 4.40 11.37 6.55
C ILE A 68 4.41 12.09 7.91
N ILE A 69 3.99 13.36 7.89
CA ILE A 69 3.65 14.12 9.10
C ILE A 69 2.14 14.24 9.20
N VAL A 70 1.56 13.64 10.24
CA VAL A 70 0.11 13.63 10.44
C VAL A 70 -0.38 14.82 11.26
N LYS A 71 -1.57 15.31 10.92
CA LYS A 71 -2.30 16.27 11.77
C LYS A 71 -2.92 15.57 12.98
N GLN A 72 -3.18 16.34 14.03
CA GLN A 72 -3.92 15.82 15.19
C GLN A 72 -5.25 15.20 14.74
N ASN A 73 -5.61 14.06 15.33
CA ASN A 73 -6.83 13.29 15.04
C ASN A 73 -6.94 12.67 13.63
N TYR A 74 -5.86 12.62 12.83
CA TYR A 74 -5.92 12.09 11.46
C TYR A 74 -6.62 10.72 11.36
N PHE A 75 -6.29 9.78 12.25
CA PHE A 75 -6.86 8.44 12.25
C PHE A 75 -8.37 8.44 12.49
N ASN A 76 -8.84 9.22 13.47
CA ASN A 76 -10.27 9.33 13.76
C ASN A 76 -11.02 9.96 12.59
N THR A 77 -10.43 10.96 11.93
CA THR A 77 -11.01 11.58 10.73
C THR A 77 -11.15 10.57 9.60
N ILE A 78 -10.09 9.81 9.30
CA ILE A 78 -10.09 8.77 8.25
C ILE A 78 -11.13 7.69 8.55
N LYS A 79 -11.11 7.16 9.79
CA LYS A 79 -12.05 6.12 10.22
C LYS A 79 -13.50 6.57 10.13
N ASN A 80 -13.82 7.77 10.61
CA ASN A 80 -15.18 8.27 10.57
C ASN A 80 -15.67 8.49 9.14
N PHE A 81 -14.82 8.98 8.25
CA PHE A 81 -15.16 9.14 6.83
C PHE A 81 -15.42 7.79 6.16
N ALA A 82 -14.57 6.78 6.38
CA ALA A 82 -14.79 5.43 5.87
C ALA A 82 -16.10 4.80 6.39
N LEU A 83 -16.45 5.03 7.66
CA LEU A 83 -17.69 4.54 8.25
C LEU A 83 -18.92 5.26 7.72
N GLN A 84 -18.84 6.57 7.45
CA GLN A 84 -19.93 7.34 6.84
C GLN A 84 -20.28 6.82 5.45
N LEU A 85 -19.29 6.36 4.68
CA LEU A 85 -19.45 5.81 3.34
C LEU A 85 -19.60 4.28 3.32
N SER A 86 -19.82 3.64 4.47
CA SER A 86 -19.87 2.17 4.57
C SER A 86 -21.03 1.50 3.83
N SER A 87 -22.09 2.25 3.52
CA SER A 87 -23.23 1.77 2.72
C SER A 87 -23.05 1.98 1.22
N GLU A 88 -22.01 2.69 0.80
CA GLU A 88 -21.72 2.97 -0.61
C GLU A 88 -20.72 1.95 -1.17
N GLU A 89 -20.79 1.69 -2.47
CA GLU A 89 -19.80 0.86 -3.16
C GLU A 89 -18.61 1.72 -3.60
N TRP A 90 -17.42 1.39 -3.12
CA TRP A 90 -16.18 2.09 -3.47
C TRP A 90 -14.99 1.12 -3.47
N MET A 91 -13.98 1.42 -4.29
CA MET A 91 -12.73 0.68 -4.34
C MET A 91 -11.62 1.35 -3.53
N ILE A 92 -11.55 2.68 -3.55
CA ILE A 92 -10.54 3.49 -2.87
C ILE A 92 -11.22 4.73 -2.29
N LEU A 93 -10.82 5.13 -1.07
CA LEU A 93 -11.18 6.41 -0.46
C LEU A 93 -9.91 7.26 -0.36
N GLU A 94 -9.98 8.50 -0.82
CA GLU A 94 -8.88 9.47 -0.75
C GLU A 94 -9.13 10.49 0.36
N PHE A 95 -8.13 10.71 1.21
CA PHE A 95 -8.26 11.54 2.43
C PHE A 95 -7.32 12.76 2.44
N SER A 96 -6.47 12.89 1.42
CA SER A 96 -5.44 13.92 1.29
C SER A 96 -5.22 14.22 -0.19
N GLN A 97 -5.08 15.50 -0.54
CA GLN A 97 -4.72 15.94 -1.90
C GLN A 97 -3.26 15.58 -2.27
N LEU A 98 -2.42 15.35 -1.27
CA LEU A 98 -1.11 14.74 -1.45
C LEU A 98 -1.35 13.24 -1.38
N GLY A 99 -1.60 12.65 -2.55
CA GLY A 99 -1.70 11.22 -2.74
C GLY A 99 -0.35 10.59 -3.05
N PHE A 100 -0.34 9.26 -3.03
CA PHE A 100 0.56 8.48 -3.86
C PHE A 100 0.03 8.46 -5.30
#